data_AF-A0A8H7Y3S6-F1
#
_entry.id   AF-A0A8H7Y3S6-F1
#
_cell.length_a   1.000
_cell.length_b   1.000
_cell.length_c   1.000
_cell.angle_alpha   90.00
_cell.angle_beta   90.00
_cell.angle_gamma   90.00
#
_symmetry.space_group_name_H-M   'P 1'
#
loop_
_entity.id
_entity.type
_entity.pdbx_description
1 polymer ?
#
loop_
_entity_poly.entity_id
_entity_poly.type
_entity_poly.pdbx_seq_one_letter_code
_entity_poly.pdbx_strand_id
1 'polypeptide(L)'
;MSYISSTREALTTALKFAKQAVELDSSTDSKPNDTIAAYSQAIMLLSEALTRIRSKVDGVKDVSAELELRRLQNVHDTYADRMATLSVIYDIPVAPISSSSSTTLASLLTSSTSSSHSSNIPRSLL
;
A
#
# COMPACT_ATOMS: atom_id res chain seq x y z
N MET A 1 2.67 17.12 -18.01
CA MET A 1 4.03 16.90 -18.55
C MET A 1 4.43 15.47 -18.24
N SER A 2 4.28 14.55 -19.20
CA SER A 2 4.71 13.15 -19.02
C SER A 2 6.17 13.04 -19.43
N TYR A 3 7.07 12.96 -18.47
CA TYR A 3 8.48 12.67 -18.75
C TYR A 3 8.58 11.23 -19.25
N ILE A 4 9.14 11.04 -20.44
CA ILE A 4 9.46 9.72 -20.99
C ILE A 4 10.71 9.20 -20.27
N SER A 5 10.64 8.99 -18.96
CA SER A 5 11.72 8.37 -18.20
C SER A 5 11.81 6.90 -18.62
N SER A 6 13.01 6.36 -18.82
CA SER A 6 13.18 4.93 -19.17
C SER A 6 12.64 4.02 -18.04
N THR A 7 12.30 2.76 -18.31
CA THR A 7 11.87 1.81 -17.25
C THR A 7 12.87 1.78 -16.09
N ARG A 8 14.17 1.86 -16.39
CA ARG A 8 15.24 1.88 -15.38
C ARG A 8 15.21 3.16 -14.55
N GLU A 9 14.98 4.32 -15.16
CA GLU A 9 14.87 5.60 -14.46
C GLU A 9 13.61 5.67 -13.59
N ALA A 10 12.47 5.18 -14.09
CA ALA A 10 11.23 5.07 -13.34
C ALA A 10 11.42 4.20 -12.09
N LEU A 11 12.03 3.02 -12.24
CA LEU A 11 12.36 2.14 -11.12
C LEU A 11 13.35 2.77 -10.13
N THR A 12 14.40 3.41 -10.64
CA THR A 12 15.40 4.06 -9.77
C THR A 12 14.77 5.15 -8.94
N THR A 13 13.90 5.96 -9.55
CA THR A 13 13.17 7.05 -8.87
C THR A 13 12.13 6.50 -7.91
N ALA A 14 11.38 5.45 -8.31
CA ALA A 14 10.44 4.77 -7.44
C ALA A 14 11.11 4.25 -6.16
N LEU A 15 12.28 3.61 -6.29
CA LEU A 15 13.04 3.10 -5.15
C LEU A 15 13.57 4.21 -4.24
N LYS A 16 13.83 5.41 -4.76
CA LYS A 16 14.18 6.56 -3.92
C LYS A 16 13.00 7.01 -3.07
N PHE A 17 11.84 7.21 -3.68
CA PHE A 17 10.63 7.59 -2.95
C PHE A 17 10.18 6.51 -1.98
N ALA A 18 10.32 5.23 -2.34
CA ALA A 18 10.06 4.09 -1.48
C ALA A 18 10.88 4.14 -0.18
N LYS A 19 12.20 4.37 -0.30
CA LYS A 19 13.09 4.50 0.85
C LYS A 19 12.70 5.69 1.72
N GLN A 20 12.48 6.85 1.09
CA GLN A 20 12.05 8.04 1.78
C GLN A 20 10.71 7.84 2.51
N ALA A 21 9.75 7.15 1.88
CA ALA A 21 8.45 6.87 2.49
C ALA A 21 8.60 6.01 3.75
N VAL A 22 9.44 4.96 3.70
CA VAL A 22 9.73 4.10 4.86
C VAL A 22 10.47 4.85 5.97
N GLU A 23 11.42 5.71 5.62
CA GLU A 23 12.14 6.56 6.58
C GLU A 23 11.20 7.54 7.29
N LEU A 24 10.28 8.17 6.53
CA LEU A 24 9.26 9.04 7.11
C LEU A 24 8.29 8.25 7.99
N ASP A 25 7.78 7.12 7.51
CA ASP A 25 6.78 6.30 8.21
C ASP A 25 7.32 5.67 9.52
N SER A 26 8.64 5.44 9.59
CA SER A 26 9.29 4.96 10.81
C SER A 26 9.68 6.07 11.79
N SER A 27 9.62 7.33 11.37
CA SER A 27 9.95 8.49 12.21
C SER A 27 8.73 8.95 13.00
N THR A 28 8.91 9.14 14.31
CA THR A 28 7.87 9.62 15.24
C THR A 28 7.39 11.05 14.93
N ASP A 29 8.24 11.87 14.32
CA ASP A 29 7.97 13.29 14.05
C ASP A 29 7.48 13.55 12.61
N SER A 30 7.27 12.49 11.81
CA SER A 30 6.88 12.66 10.41
C SER A 30 5.46 13.22 10.28
N LYS A 31 5.27 14.09 9.27
CA LYS A 31 3.94 14.59 8.92
C LYS A 31 3.26 13.54 8.06
N PRO A 32 2.05 13.07 8.43
CA PRO A 32 1.32 12.07 7.66
C PRO A 32 1.14 12.42 6.18
N ASN A 33 0.94 13.71 5.87
CA ASN A 33 0.84 14.19 4.49
C ASN A 33 2.12 13.95 3.68
N ASP A 34 3.29 14.17 4.27
CA ASP A 34 4.59 13.99 3.59
C ASP A 34 4.87 12.50 3.35
N THR A 35 4.52 11.65 4.33
CA THR A 35 4.63 10.19 4.22
C THR A 35 3.71 9.64 3.13
N ILE A 36 2.44 10.06 3.13
CA ILE A 36 1.45 9.68 2.10
C ILE A 36 1.89 10.17 0.71
N ALA A 37 2.40 11.41 0.61
CA ALA A 37 2.91 11.93 -0.66
C ALA A 37 4.08 11.10 -1.19
N ALA A 38 5.03 10.71 -0.33
CA ALA A 38 6.15 9.87 -0.72
C ALA A 38 5.69 8.48 -1.20
N TYR A 39 4.75 7.84 -0.48
CA TYR A 39 4.15 6.57 -0.92
C TYR A 39 3.42 6.72 -2.26
N SER A 40 2.64 7.78 -2.44
CA SER A 40 1.92 8.05 -3.70
C SER A 40 2.88 8.18 -4.89
N GLN A 41 4.02 8.87 -4.72
CA GLN A 41 5.02 8.99 -5.79
C GLN A 41 5.67 7.64 -6.11
N ALA A 42 5.99 6.84 -5.08
CA ALA A 42 6.53 5.50 -5.27
C ALA A 42 5.55 4.59 -6.04
N ILE A 43 4.28 4.55 -5.63
CA ILE A 43 3.21 3.75 -6.25
C ILE A 43 3.01 4.13 -7.72
N MET A 44 2.94 5.44 -8.02
CA MET A 44 2.75 5.94 -9.39
C MET A 44 3.88 5.46 -10.32
N LEU A 45 5.14 5.59 -9.89
CA LEU A 45 6.30 5.18 -10.68
C LEU A 45 6.43 3.66 -10.80
N LEU A 46 6.05 2.91 -9.75
CA LEU A 46 5.99 1.44 -9.80
C LEU A 46 4.92 0.97 -10.78
N SER A 47 3.72 1.58 -10.79
CA SER A 47 2.66 1.31 -11.76
C SER A 47 3.12 1.51 -13.20
N GLU A 48 3.85 2.60 -13.46
CA GLU A 48 4.43 2.86 -14.77
C GLU A 48 5.47 1.80 -15.17
N ALA A 49 6.37 1.44 -14.25
CA ALA A 49 7.37 0.42 -14.49
C ALA A 49 6.75 -0.96 -14.75
N LEU A 50 5.74 -1.35 -13.95
CA LEU A 50 4.99 -2.60 -14.10
C LEU A 50 4.31 -2.68 -15.47
N THR A 51 3.63 -1.61 -15.90
CA THR A 51 2.97 -1.55 -17.21
C THR A 51 3.97 -1.82 -18.34
N ARG A 52 5.14 -1.17 -18.28
CA ARG A 52 6.18 -1.29 -19.31
C ARG A 52 6.89 -2.63 -19.30
N ILE A 53 7.07 -3.25 -18.14
CA ILE A 53 7.65 -4.61 -18.03
C ILE A 53 6.65 -5.63 -18.56
N ARG A 54 5.36 -5.52 -18.19
CA ARG A 54 4.30 -6.40 -18.69
C ARG A 54 4.23 -6.40 -20.21
N SER A 55 4.23 -5.21 -20.84
CA SER A 55 4.27 -5.11 -22.31
C SER A 55 5.47 -5.79 -22.97
N LYS A 56 6.59 -5.97 -22.25
CA LYS A 56 7.78 -6.69 -22.74
C LYS A 56 7.67 -8.20 -22.52
N VAL A 57 7.07 -8.63 -21.42
CA VAL A 57 6.81 -10.05 -21.09
C VAL A 57 5.80 -10.67 -22.05
N ASP A 58 4.77 -9.91 -22.46
CA ASP A 58 3.75 -10.41 -23.38
C ASP A 58 4.31 -10.78 -24.78
N GLY A 59 5.50 -10.29 -25.13
CA GLY A 59 6.18 -10.60 -26.40
C GLY A 59 7.25 -11.69 -26.33
N VAL A 60 7.76 -12.03 -25.14
CA VAL A 60 8.84 -13.00 -24.95
C VAL A 60 8.59 -13.74 -23.62
N LYS A 61 8.54 -15.08 -23.65
CA LYS A 61 8.47 -15.92 -22.44
C LYS A 61 9.81 -15.88 -21.66
N ASP A 62 10.15 -14.72 -21.13
CA ASP A 62 11.30 -14.52 -20.26
C ASP A 62 10.86 -14.70 -18.80
N VAL A 63 11.26 -15.83 -18.21
CA VAL A 63 10.96 -16.18 -16.81
C VAL A 63 11.59 -15.16 -15.84
N SER A 64 12.74 -14.57 -16.20
CA SER A 64 13.39 -13.55 -15.37
C SER A 64 12.55 -12.28 -15.28
N ALA A 65 12.02 -11.84 -16.42
CA ALA A 65 11.16 -10.67 -16.50
C ALA A 65 9.82 -10.88 -15.78
N GLU A 66 9.23 -12.08 -15.85
CA GLU A 66 8.03 -12.45 -15.10
C GLU A 66 8.27 -12.44 -13.58
N LEU A 67 9.39 -12.97 -13.11
CA LEU A 67 9.76 -12.93 -11.70
C LEU A 67 9.95 -11.50 -11.20
N GLU A 68 10.60 -10.64 -11.99
CA GLU A 68 10.77 -9.23 -11.63
C GLU A 68 9.43 -8.47 -11.64
N LEU A 69 8.53 -8.79 -12.59
CA LEU A 69 7.18 -8.23 -12.63
C LEU A 69 6.41 -8.57 -11.33
N ARG A 70 6.43 -9.84 -10.90
CA ARG A 70 5.80 -10.27 -9.65
C ARG A 70 6.42 -9.60 -8.43
N ARG A 71 7.74 -9.48 -8.40
CA ARG A 71 8.45 -8.82 -7.30
C ARG A 71 8.04 -7.35 -7.17
N LEU A 72 7.99 -6.64 -8.29
CA LEU A 72 7.56 -5.23 -8.32
C LEU A 72 6.08 -5.07 -7.98
N GLN A 73 5.23 -6.02 -8.38
CA GLN A 73 3.81 -6.01 -8.05
C GLN A 73 3.60 -6.14 -6.53
N ASN A 74 4.34 -7.05 -5.89
CA ASN A 74 4.28 -7.22 -4.44
C ASN A 74 4.70 -5.94 -3.69
N VAL A 75 5.78 -5.28 -4.13
CA VAL A 75 6.23 -4.00 -3.54
C VAL A 75 5.17 -2.91 -3.73
N HIS A 76 4.61 -2.81 -4.93
CA HIS A 76 3.53 -1.87 -5.25
C HIS A 76 2.33 -2.06 -4.32
N ASP A 77 1.85 -3.30 -4.19
CA ASP A 77 0.66 -3.62 -3.41
C ASP A 77 0.90 -3.42 -1.90
N THR A 78 2.11 -3.69 -1.42
CA THR A 78 2.50 -3.43 -0.02
C THR A 78 2.46 -1.93 0.29
N TYR A 79 2.95 -1.09 -0.62
CA TYR A 79 2.93 0.37 -0.43
C TYR A 79 1.54 0.96 -0.60
N ALA A 80 0.75 0.41 -1.52
CA ALA A 80 -0.66 0.72 -1.69
C ALA A 80 -1.44 0.51 -0.39
N ASP A 81 -1.28 -0.65 0.24
CA ASP A 81 -1.94 -1.00 1.49
C ASP A 81 -1.49 -0.09 2.66
N ARG A 82 -0.18 0.18 2.76
CA ARG A 82 0.34 1.09 3.79
C ARG A 82 -0.20 2.50 3.62
N MET A 83 -0.27 3.01 2.39
CA MET A 83 -0.86 4.33 2.10
C MET A 83 -2.35 4.39 2.45
N ALA A 84 -3.12 3.35 2.12
CA ALA A 84 -4.52 3.25 2.50
C ALA A 84 -4.70 3.22 4.03
N THR A 85 -3.84 2.48 4.73
CA THR A 85 -3.83 2.45 6.21
C THR A 85 -3.56 3.84 6.79
N LEU A 86 -2.53 4.55 6.29
CA LEU A 86 -2.20 5.91 6.74
C LEU A 86 -3.33 6.90 6.46
N SER A 87 -3.98 6.79 5.28
CA SER A 87 -5.15 7.59 4.92
C SER A 87 -6.27 7.45 5.95
N VAL A 88 -6.59 6.23 6.38
CA VAL A 88 -7.63 5.97 7.38
C VAL A 88 -7.23 6.47 8.77
N ILE A 89 -6.00 6.21 9.21
CA ILE A 89 -5.53 6.59 10.55
C ILE A 89 -5.53 8.12 10.73
N TYR A 90 -5.14 8.85 9.70
CA TYR A 90 -4.95 10.30 9.76
C TYR A 90 -6.06 11.10 9.08
N ASP A 91 -7.12 10.43 8.61
CA ASP A 91 -8.25 11.02 7.89
C ASP A 91 -7.83 11.89 6.68
N ILE A 92 -6.84 11.41 5.93
CA ILE A 92 -6.31 12.09 4.74
C ILE A 92 -6.84 11.39 3.50
N PRO A 93 -7.65 12.05 2.65
CA PRO A 93 -8.22 11.41 1.48
C PRO A 93 -7.13 11.11 0.43
N VAL A 94 -7.07 9.85 -0.01
CA VAL A 94 -6.21 9.41 -1.12
C VAL A 94 -7.04 8.93 -2.30
N ALA A 95 -6.54 9.14 -3.51
CA ALA A 95 -7.21 8.65 -4.72
C ALA A 95 -7.30 7.10 -4.69
N PRO A 96 -8.39 6.49 -5.16
CA PRO A 96 -8.51 5.05 -5.24
C PRO A 96 -7.44 4.50 -6.20
N ILE A 97 -6.47 3.78 -5.66
CA ILE A 97 -5.51 3.02 -6.45
C ILE A 97 -6.15 1.68 -6.81
N SER A 98 -6.16 1.34 -8.10
CA SER A 98 -6.67 0.05 -8.57
C SER A 98 -5.67 -1.05 -8.20
N SER A 99 -5.75 -1.53 -6.97
CA SER A 99 -4.96 -2.67 -6.50
C SER A 99 -5.34 -3.91 -7.29
N SER A 100 -4.46 -4.34 -8.19
CA SER A 100 -4.66 -5.54 -9.02
C SER A 100 -4.24 -6.80 -8.27
N SER A 101 -4.72 -6.99 -7.03
CA SER A 101 -4.47 -8.21 -6.25
C SER A 101 -5.66 -8.48 -5.32
N SER A 102 -6.49 -9.42 -5.74
CA SER A 102 -7.48 -10.06 -4.87
C SER A 102 -6.74 -10.88 -3.81
N THR A 103 -6.76 -10.43 -2.57
CA THR A 103 -6.49 -11.29 -1.41
C THR A 103 -7.72 -11.24 -0.50
N THR A 104 -8.72 -12.04 -0.85
CA THR A 104 -9.84 -12.38 0.04
C THR A 104 -9.30 -13.18 1.23
N LEU A 105 -8.90 -12.50 2.30
CA LEU A 105 -8.69 -13.11 3.62
C LEU A 105 -9.30 -12.25 4.76
N ALA A 106 -10.29 -11.41 4.44
CA ALA A 106 -11.03 -10.60 5.42
C ALA A 106 -12.23 -11.34 6.06
N SER A 107 -12.25 -12.66 6.05
CA SER A 107 -13.35 -13.45 6.64
C SER A 107 -12.80 -14.67 7.33
N LEU A 108 -12.24 -14.50 8.52
CA LEU A 108 -12.13 -15.47 9.62
C LEU A 108 -11.49 -14.69 10.79
N LEU A 109 -12.08 -14.79 11.99
CA LEU A 109 -11.80 -14.02 13.23
C LEU A 109 -12.63 -12.70 13.28
N THR A 110 -13.93 -12.66 13.64
CA THR A 110 -14.57 -13.13 14.90
C THR A 110 -13.71 -12.76 16.12
N SER A 111 -14.13 -12.02 17.15
CA SER A 111 -15.46 -11.75 17.68
C SER A 111 -15.40 -10.55 18.63
N SER A 112 -16.49 -9.79 18.67
CA SER A 112 -17.17 -9.26 19.87
C SER A 112 -16.35 -8.93 21.12
N THR A 113 -16.21 -7.64 21.44
CA THR A 113 -16.50 -7.11 22.79
C THR A 113 -16.84 -5.63 22.71
N SER A 114 -18.10 -5.31 22.47
CA SER A 114 -18.69 -4.00 22.78
C SER A 114 -19.11 -4.01 24.26
N SER A 115 -18.29 -3.49 25.16
CA SER A 115 -18.68 -3.23 26.55
C SER A 115 -19.21 -1.80 26.67
N SER A 116 -20.48 -1.63 26.30
CA SER A 116 -21.25 -0.41 26.55
C SER A 116 -22.04 -0.58 27.87
N HIS A 117 -21.75 0.31 28.82
CA HIS A 117 -22.66 0.88 29.84
C HIS A 117 -23.99 0.15 30.12
N SER A 118 -24.23 -0.29 31.37
CA SER A 118 -25.34 0.21 32.21
C SER A 118 -25.48 -0.58 33.53
N SER A 119 -25.91 0.17 34.55
CA SER A 119 -26.19 -0.16 35.95
C SER A 119 -27.27 -1.24 36.20
N ASN A 120 -27.10 -2.05 37.27
CA ASN A 120 -28.10 -2.24 38.35
C ASN A 120 -27.65 -3.28 39.41
N ILE A 121 -27.61 -2.84 40.67
CA ILE A 121 -27.81 -3.61 41.92
C ILE A 121 -29.35 -3.84 42.08
N PRO A 122 -29.98 -4.77 42.87
CA PRO A 122 -29.51 -5.73 43.92
C PRO A 122 -30.14 -7.17 43.91
N ARG A 123 -29.76 -7.95 44.95
CA ARG A 123 -30.60 -8.80 45.86
C ARG A 123 -30.89 -10.28 45.56
N SER A 124 -30.48 -11.08 46.56
CA SER A 124 -31.22 -12.12 47.31
C SER A 124 -31.26 -13.60 46.86
N LEU A 125 -30.90 -14.44 47.85
CA LEU A 125 -31.40 -15.78 48.22
C LEU A 125 -30.98 -17.00 47.37
N LEU A 126 -30.05 -17.79 47.91
CA LEU A 126 -30.30 -19.13 48.49
C LEU A 126 -29.08 -19.62 49.29
#